data_AF-A0A2R6M2T7-F1
#
_entry.id   AF-A0A2R6M2T7-F1
#
_cell.length_a   1.000
_cell.length_b   1.000
_cell.length_c   1.000
_cell.angle_alpha   90.00
_cell.angle_beta   90.00
_cell.angle_gamma   90.00
#
_symmetry.space_group_name_H-M   'P 1'
#
loop_
_entity.id
_entity.type
_entity.pdbx_description
1 polymer ?
#
loop_
_entity_poly.entity_id
_entity_poly.type
_entity_poly.pdbx_seq_one_letter_code
_entity_poly.pdbx_strand_id
1 'polypeptide(L)'
;MSNPTNSPLEAAAGVAGTDATEAFGLLANETRLAILLALWEAKEPEKPRSEQAVPFSELYERVAIRDSGNFTYHLDKLDGTFVRSTEEGYKLSNTAARVLRAVFAGTLTEDRSFEGRLSEFECYRCGSSLIVDYTDENETIQRCTGCGGAYEWPEYPSGMVAHADLPPAALEDRTPQEMQRKGNTWIRNRLMTLLNGVCPDCAGRITTTTHVCEDHDVPEGAV
;
A
#
# COMPACT_ATOMS: atom_id res chain seq x y z
N MET A 1 -32.56 -8.21 -5.58
CA MET A 1 -32.33 -9.66 -5.40
C MET A 1 -31.22 -9.81 -4.38
N SER A 2 -31.56 -10.14 -3.13
CA SER A 2 -30.59 -10.31 -2.05
C SER A 2 -29.79 -11.59 -2.30
N ASN A 3 -28.47 -11.46 -2.48
CA ASN A 3 -27.55 -12.59 -2.45
C ASN A 3 -27.54 -13.18 -1.03
N PRO A 4 -27.42 -14.51 -0.85
CA PRO A 4 -27.37 -15.10 0.48
C PRO A 4 -26.16 -14.54 1.22
N THR A 5 -26.40 -14.02 2.42
CA THR A 5 -25.39 -13.67 3.41
C THR A 5 -24.58 -14.91 3.75
N ASN A 6 -23.53 -15.20 2.97
CA ASN A 6 -22.42 -16.01 3.46
C ASN A 6 -21.86 -15.29 4.68
N SER A 7 -21.69 -15.99 5.78
CA SER A 7 -21.03 -15.42 6.96
C SER A 7 -19.66 -14.88 6.56
N PRO A 8 -19.17 -13.75 7.11
CA PRO A 8 -17.78 -13.31 6.91
C PRO A 8 -16.76 -14.43 7.17
N LEU A 9 -17.06 -15.38 8.06
CA LEU A 9 -16.23 -16.57 8.32
C LEU A 9 -16.20 -17.55 7.14
N GLU A 10 -17.35 -17.77 6.50
CA GLU A 10 -17.47 -18.63 5.31
C GLU A 10 -16.90 -17.92 4.06
N ALA A 11 -17.07 -16.59 3.98
CA ALA A 11 -16.44 -15.77 2.95
C ALA A 11 -14.91 -15.75 3.09
N ALA A 12 -14.36 -15.68 4.30
CA ALA A 12 -12.91 -15.79 4.52
C ALA A 12 -12.36 -17.15 4.04
N ALA A 13 -13.09 -18.23 4.31
CA ALA A 13 -12.74 -19.56 3.80
C ALA A 13 -12.83 -19.65 2.26
N GLY A 14 -13.73 -18.90 1.62
CA GLY A 14 -13.93 -18.91 0.17
C GLY A 14 -13.08 -17.92 -0.64
N VAL A 15 -12.77 -16.74 -0.11
CA VAL A 15 -12.00 -15.67 -0.77
C VAL A 15 -10.50 -15.90 -0.62
N ALA A 16 -10.07 -16.52 0.48
CA ALA A 16 -8.67 -16.65 0.86
C ALA A 16 -8.22 -18.12 1.03
N GLY A 17 -9.15 -19.07 1.16
CA GLY A 17 -8.85 -20.47 1.51
C GLY A 17 -8.35 -20.61 2.95
N THR A 18 -8.27 -21.84 3.45
CA THR A 18 -7.51 -22.16 4.67
C THR A 18 -6.05 -21.73 4.58
N ASP A 19 -5.54 -21.66 3.34
CA ASP A 19 -4.16 -21.34 2.99
C ASP A 19 -3.76 -19.91 3.35
N ALA A 20 -4.67 -18.92 3.24
CA ALA A 20 -4.34 -17.55 3.61
C ALA A 20 -4.21 -17.37 5.12
N THR A 21 -5.11 -17.96 5.91
CA THR A 21 -5.03 -17.92 7.38
C THR A 21 -3.74 -18.60 7.87
N GLU A 22 -3.38 -19.74 7.27
CA GLU A 22 -2.12 -20.41 7.56
C GLU A 22 -0.92 -19.53 7.16
N ALA A 23 -0.95 -18.91 5.98
CA ALA A 23 0.09 -18.01 5.51
C ALA A 23 0.28 -16.79 6.44
N PHE A 24 -0.81 -16.16 6.91
CA PHE A 24 -0.73 -15.10 7.92
C PHE A 24 -0.21 -15.63 9.26
N GLY A 25 -0.64 -16.82 9.69
CA GLY A 25 -0.13 -17.48 10.89
C GLY A 25 1.36 -17.78 10.83
N LEU A 26 1.90 -18.06 9.64
CA LEU A 26 3.35 -18.17 9.44
C LEU A 26 4.03 -16.83 9.68
N LEU A 27 3.46 -15.71 9.22
CA LEU A 27 4.07 -14.39 9.32
C LEU A 27 3.87 -13.67 10.65
N ALA A 28 2.92 -14.12 11.48
CA ALA A 28 2.66 -13.57 12.82
C ALA A 28 3.76 -13.95 13.84
N ASN A 29 5.02 -13.72 13.50
CA ASN A 29 6.20 -14.02 14.30
C ASN A 29 7.38 -13.14 13.90
N GLU A 30 7.99 -12.48 14.88
CA GLU A 30 9.08 -11.50 14.67
C GLU A 30 10.31 -12.12 13.98
N THR A 31 10.73 -13.32 14.38
CA THR A 31 11.88 -14.02 13.79
C THR A 31 11.64 -14.29 12.31
N ARG A 32 10.44 -14.75 11.97
CA ARG A 32 10.10 -15.05 10.57
C ARG A 32 10.06 -13.77 9.73
N LEU A 33 9.53 -12.68 10.25
CA LEU A 33 9.57 -11.40 9.56
C LEU A 33 11.02 -10.90 9.38
N ALA A 34 11.87 -11.04 10.41
CA ALA A 34 13.28 -10.69 10.35
C ALA A 34 14.05 -11.50 9.28
N ILE A 35 13.76 -12.80 9.15
CA ILE A 35 14.31 -13.64 8.06
C ILE A 35 13.93 -13.09 6.69
N LEU A 36 12.66 -12.72 6.49
CA LEU A 36 12.20 -12.18 5.20
C LEU A 36 12.84 -10.81 4.91
N LEU A 37 12.97 -9.94 5.92
CA LEU A 37 13.65 -8.65 5.80
C LEU A 37 15.13 -8.82 5.44
N ALA A 38 15.85 -9.71 6.13
CA ALA A 38 17.25 -10.00 5.82
C ALA A 38 17.43 -10.52 4.38
N LEU A 39 16.53 -11.38 3.91
CA LEU A 39 16.52 -11.84 2.50
C LEU A 39 16.13 -10.74 1.51
N TRP A 40 15.32 -9.77 1.90
CA TRP A 40 14.97 -8.62 1.06
C TRP A 40 16.15 -7.66 0.93
N GLU A 41 16.79 -7.31 2.04
CA GLU A 41 17.94 -6.40 2.09
C GLU A 41 19.17 -6.98 1.38
N ALA A 42 19.34 -8.30 1.40
CA ALA A 42 20.42 -8.98 0.68
C ALA A 42 20.17 -9.10 -0.83
N LYS A 43 19.03 -8.65 -1.37
CA LYS A 43 18.81 -8.66 -2.81
C LYS A 43 19.76 -7.69 -3.50
N GLU A 44 20.42 -8.19 -4.54
CA GLU A 44 21.22 -7.41 -5.47
C GLU A 44 20.46 -7.34 -6.82
N PRO A 45 19.69 -6.27 -7.08
CA PRO A 45 18.81 -6.16 -8.25
C PRO A 45 19.55 -6.27 -9.59
N GLU A 46 20.82 -5.89 -9.60
CA GLU A 46 21.73 -5.97 -10.74
C GLU A 46 22.20 -7.40 -11.05
N LYS A 47 22.14 -8.32 -10.08
CA LYS A 47 22.53 -9.72 -10.28
C LYS A 47 21.39 -10.54 -10.88
N PRO A 48 21.68 -11.54 -11.73
CA PRO A 48 20.68 -12.50 -12.19
C PRO A 48 19.95 -13.17 -11.03
N ARG A 49 18.65 -13.44 -11.16
CA ARG A 49 17.87 -14.16 -10.12
C ARG A 49 18.45 -15.52 -9.74
N SER A 50 19.20 -16.16 -10.64
CA SER A 50 19.93 -17.39 -10.35
C SER A 50 20.97 -17.21 -9.25
N GLU A 51 21.57 -16.02 -9.13
CA GLU A 51 22.70 -15.72 -8.23
C GLU A 51 22.27 -14.93 -6.97
N GLN A 52 20.97 -14.69 -6.79
CA GLN A 52 20.44 -13.95 -5.63
C GLN A 52 20.16 -14.86 -4.41
N ALA A 53 20.79 -16.05 -4.34
CA ALA A 53 20.67 -16.92 -3.17
C ALA A 53 21.53 -16.38 -2.03
N VAL A 54 20.98 -16.35 -0.82
CA VAL A 54 21.73 -16.00 0.38
C VAL A 54 22.12 -17.29 1.11
N PRO A 55 23.42 -17.59 1.28
CA PRO A 55 23.88 -18.77 2.02
C PRO A 55 23.35 -18.80 3.46
N PHE A 56 23.16 -20.00 4.02
CA PHE A 56 22.61 -20.18 5.37
C PHE A 56 23.37 -19.37 6.42
N SER A 57 24.70 -19.49 6.46
CA SER A 57 25.54 -18.82 7.46
C SER A 57 25.40 -17.30 7.38
N GLU A 58 25.34 -16.76 6.17
CA GLU A 58 25.19 -15.34 5.90
C GLU A 58 23.79 -14.83 6.30
N LEU A 59 22.75 -15.62 6.06
CA LEU A 59 21.39 -15.28 6.47
C LEU A 59 21.24 -15.36 8.00
N TYR A 60 21.83 -16.38 8.62
CA TYR A 60 21.85 -16.57 10.07
C TYR A 60 22.54 -15.40 10.78
N GLU A 61 23.71 -14.99 10.28
CA GLU A 61 24.45 -13.83 10.80
C GLU A 61 23.66 -12.53 10.70
N ARG A 62 22.99 -12.28 9.57
CA ARG A 62 22.17 -11.07 9.37
C ARG A 62 21.00 -10.96 10.34
N VAL A 63 20.32 -12.07 10.62
CA VAL A 63 19.17 -12.08 11.52
C VAL A 63 19.61 -11.95 12.99
N ALA A 64 20.89 -12.24 13.29
CA ALA A 64 21.53 -12.03 14.59
C ALA A 64 20.79 -12.65 15.79
N ILE A 65 20.14 -13.79 15.57
CA ILE A 65 19.46 -14.54 16.63
C ILE A 65 20.49 -15.27 17.51
N ARG A 66 20.30 -15.20 18.83
CA ARG A 66 21.19 -15.84 19.82
C ARG A 66 21.08 -17.36 19.88
N ASP A 67 19.99 -17.94 19.35
CA ASP A 67 19.69 -19.37 19.38
C ASP A 67 19.53 -19.95 17.97
N SER A 68 20.54 -20.70 17.52
CA SER A 68 20.57 -21.35 16.20
C SER A 68 19.46 -22.40 16.00
N GLY A 69 19.03 -23.08 17.06
CA GLY A 69 17.96 -24.09 16.97
C GLY A 69 16.62 -23.47 16.64
N ASN A 70 16.37 -22.27 17.18
CA ASN A 70 15.18 -21.49 16.90
C ASN A 70 15.16 -20.97 15.46
N PHE A 71 16.31 -20.53 14.94
CA PHE A 71 16.41 -20.01 13.57
C PHE A 71 16.02 -21.03 12.49
N THR A 72 16.61 -22.24 12.54
CA THR A 72 16.31 -23.30 11.54
C THR A 72 14.83 -23.65 11.54
N TYR A 73 14.22 -23.80 12.72
CA TYR A 73 12.78 -24.04 12.83
C TYR A 73 11.95 -22.97 12.11
N HIS A 74 12.29 -21.69 12.31
CA HIS A 74 11.56 -20.60 11.67
C HIS A 74 11.79 -20.52 10.16
N LEU A 75 13.02 -20.80 9.70
CA LEU A 75 13.35 -20.84 8.28
C LEU A 75 12.62 -21.97 7.55
N ASP A 76 12.60 -23.17 8.14
CA ASP A 76 11.90 -24.33 7.59
C ASP A 76 10.39 -24.08 7.46
N LYS A 77 9.80 -23.32 8.38
CA LYS A 77 8.39 -22.93 8.32
C LYS A 77 8.08 -21.94 7.19
N LEU A 78 9.06 -21.19 6.72
CA LEU A 78 8.90 -20.22 5.64
C LEU A 78 9.19 -20.82 4.26
N ASP A 79 9.98 -21.89 4.19
CA ASP A 79 10.34 -22.53 2.93
C ASP A 79 9.11 -23.10 2.19
N GLY A 80 9.15 -23.04 0.87
CA GLY A 80 8.03 -23.38 -0.01
C GLY A 80 7.09 -22.21 -0.30
N THR A 81 6.70 -21.43 0.71
CA THR A 81 5.71 -20.33 0.55
C THR A 81 6.37 -18.96 0.43
N PHE A 82 7.16 -18.58 1.43
CA PHE A 82 7.75 -17.23 1.54
C PHE A 82 9.24 -17.22 1.21
N VAL A 83 9.90 -18.35 1.42
CA VAL A 83 11.30 -18.59 1.08
C VAL A 83 11.37 -19.77 0.12
N ARG A 84 12.42 -19.81 -0.70
CA ARG A 84 12.77 -20.96 -1.53
C ARG A 84 14.21 -21.36 -1.27
N SER A 85 14.41 -22.57 -0.77
CA SER A 85 15.72 -23.21 -0.71
C SER A 85 16.24 -23.57 -2.11
N THR A 86 17.56 -23.45 -2.27
CA THR A 86 18.34 -23.76 -3.47
C THR A 86 19.68 -24.36 -3.06
N GLU A 87 20.43 -24.91 -4.00
CA GLU A 87 21.78 -25.44 -3.72
C GLU A 87 22.74 -24.38 -3.17
N GLU A 88 22.54 -23.11 -3.53
CA GLU A 88 23.39 -21.97 -3.14
C GLU A 88 22.90 -21.26 -1.86
N GLY A 89 21.72 -21.62 -1.34
CA GLY A 89 21.12 -20.97 -0.17
C GLY A 89 19.64 -20.66 -0.35
N TYR A 90 19.18 -19.55 0.23
CA TYR A 90 17.76 -19.22 0.34
C TYR A 90 17.40 -17.97 -0.47
N LYS A 91 16.22 -17.98 -1.08
CA LYS A 91 15.69 -16.87 -1.88
C LYS A 91 14.33 -16.43 -1.38
N LEU A 92 14.12 -15.11 -1.34
CA LEU A 92 12.81 -14.55 -1.08
C LEU A 92 11.85 -14.84 -2.23
N SER A 93 10.67 -15.40 -1.94
CA SER A 93 9.62 -15.63 -2.94
C SER A 93 8.97 -14.31 -3.38
N ASN A 94 8.30 -14.32 -4.55
CA ASN A 94 7.51 -13.16 -4.99
C ASN A 94 6.33 -12.88 -4.05
N THR A 95 5.80 -13.92 -3.40
CA THR A 95 4.74 -13.81 -2.39
C THR A 95 5.25 -13.03 -1.18
N ALA A 96 6.40 -13.42 -0.62
CA ALA A 96 7.02 -12.69 0.50
C ALA A 96 7.39 -11.26 0.11
N ALA A 97 7.93 -11.06 -1.10
CA ALA A 97 8.23 -9.73 -1.63
C ALA A 97 6.98 -8.83 -1.67
N ARG A 98 5.80 -9.38 -1.95
CA ARG A 98 4.54 -8.64 -1.97
C ARG A 98 4.06 -8.28 -0.57
N VAL A 99 4.21 -9.18 0.40
CA VAL A 99 3.94 -8.90 1.82
C VAL A 99 4.86 -7.80 2.33
N LEU A 100 6.18 -7.92 2.11
CA LEU A 100 7.14 -6.92 2.58
C LEU A 100 6.89 -5.54 1.98
N ARG A 101 6.47 -5.44 0.71
CA ARG A 101 6.06 -4.15 0.13
C ARG A 101 4.86 -3.53 0.85
N ALA A 102 3.93 -4.33 1.37
CA ALA A 102 2.82 -3.82 2.18
C ALA A 102 3.32 -3.36 3.56
N VAL A 103 4.29 -4.06 4.15
CA VAL A 103 4.94 -3.61 5.40
C VAL A 103 5.68 -2.29 5.17
N PHE A 104 6.51 -2.20 4.12
CA PHE A 104 7.26 -0.98 3.77
C PHE A 104 6.37 0.18 3.34
N ALA A 105 5.13 -0.09 2.90
CA ALA A 105 4.18 0.98 2.62
C ALA A 105 3.83 1.79 3.88
N GLY A 106 4.05 1.23 5.08
CA GLY A 106 3.83 1.87 6.38
C GLY A 106 2.39 1.82 6.87
N THR A 107 1.44 1.38 6.02
CA THR A 107 -0.01 1.39 6.30
C THR A 107 -0.45 0.52 7.48
N LEU A 108 0.42 -0.38 7.95
CA LEU A 108 0.15 -1.28 9.08
C LEU A 108 0.85 -0.86 10.38
N THR A 109 1.82 0.05 10.29
CA THR A 109 2.82 0.26 11.35
C THR A 109 3.01 1.71 11.73
N GLU A 110 2.58 2.63 10.88
CA GLU A 110 2.79 4.05 11.06
C GLU A 110 1.46 4.78 11.24
N ASP A 111 1.45 5.69 12.20
CA ASP A 111 0.39 6.67 12.42
C ASP A 111 1.02 8.05 12.17
N ARG A 112 0.75 8.63 10.99
CA ARG A 112 1.28 9.93 10.57
C ARG A 112 0.13 10.82 10.17
N SER A 113 0.14 12.05 10.65
CA SER A 113 -0.81 13.07 10.22
C SER A 113 -0.20 14.47 10.26
N PHE A 114 -0.71 15.35 9.42
CA PHE A 114 -0.45 16.79 9.48
C PHE A 114 -1.54 17.57 8.77
N GLU A 115 -1.66 18.85 9.09
CA GLU A 115 -2.65 19.74 8.47
C GLU A 115 -2.02 21.03 7.94
N GLY A 116 -2.71 21.66 7.00
CA GLY A 116 -2.49 23.04 6.58
C GLY A 116 -1.16 23.30 5.89
N ARG A 117 -0.52 22.28 5.29
CA ARG A 117 0.77 22.48 4.61
C ARG A 117 0.57 23.13 3.26
N LEU A 118 1.21 24.28 3.03
CA LEU A 118 1.13 24.98 1.74
C LEU A 118 1.59 24.06 0.60
N SER A 119 0.71 23.95 -0.39
CA SER A 119 1.03 23.33 -1.67
C SER A 119 1.77 24.33 -2.55
N GLU A 120 2.57 23.79 -3.47
CA GLU A 120 3.11 24.53 -4.60
C GLU A 120 2.10 24.68 -5.76
N PHE A 121 1.00 23.95 -5.70
CA PHE A 121 -0.05 23.97 -6.71
C PHE A 121 -1.12 24.99 -6.36
N GLU A 122 -1.70 25.58 -7.39
CA GLU A 122 -2.85 26.47 -7.28
C GLU A 122 -4.15 25.70 -7.57
N CYS A 123 -5.25 26.20 -7.02
CA CYS A 123 -6.57 25.64 -7.26
C CYS A 123 -6.94 25.75 -8.74
N TYR A 124 -7.17 24.60 -9.39
CA TYR A 124 -7.60 24.58 -10.80
C TYR A 124 -8.98 25.22 -11.03
N ARG A 125 -9.77 25.46 -9.97
CA ARG A 125 -11.09 26.11 -10.05
C ARG A 125 -11.02 27.63 -9.97
N CYS A 126 -10.19 28.20 -9.09
CA CYS A 126 -10.19 29.64 -8.80
C CYS A 126 -8.81 30.31 -8.72
N GLY A 127 -7.71 29.58 -8.92
CA GLY A 127 -6.34 30.11 -8.89
C GLY A 127 -5.80 30.47 -7.49
N SER A 128 -6.57 30.25 -6.42
CA SER A 128 -6.09 30.49 -5.05
C SER A 128 -5.10 29.40 -4.59
N SER A 129 -4.31 29.69 -3.55
CA SER A 129 -3.36 28.74 -2.97
C SER A 129 -4.07 27.51 -2.40
N LEU A 130 -3.44 26.34 -2.59
CA LEU A 130 -3.85 25.09 -1.95
C LEU A 130 -3.06 24.84 -0.67
N ILE A 131 -3.71 24.22 0.30
CA ILE A 131 -3.10 23.56 1.45
C ILE A 131 -3.36 22.06 1.35
N VAL A 132 -2.50 21.28 2.01
CA VAL A 132 -2.58 19.83 2.04
C VAL A 132 -2.59 19.35 3.47
N ASP A 133 -3.51 18.44 3.72
CA ASP A 133 -3.60 17.65 4.93
C ASP A 133 -3.24 16.21 4.59
N TYR A 134 -2.76 15.49 5.60
CA TYR A 134 -2.52 14.07 5.57
C TYR A 134 -3.12 13.46 6.84
N THR A 135 -3.99 12.47 6.67
CA THR A 135 -4.79 11.87 7.76
C THR A 135 -4.10 10.63 8.32
N ASP A 136 -4.47 10.27 9.54
CA ASP A 136 -4.11 8.99 10.19
C ASP A 136 -4.74 7.77 9.48
N GLU A 137 -5.71 7.99 8.58
CA GLU A 137 -6.25 6.96 7.68
C GLU A 137 -5.41 6.73 6.41
N ASN A 138 -4.22 7.35 6.32
CA ASN A 138 -3.30 7.29 5.18
C ASN A 138 -3.84 7.98 3.92
N GLU A 139 -4.54 9.10 4.07
CA GLU A 139 -5.11 9.84 2.95
C GLU A 139 -4.43 11.19 2.80
N THR A 140 -4.32 11.67 1.56
CA THR A 140 -3.95 13.05 1.29
C THR A 140 -5.16 13.85 0.82
N ILE A 141 -5.38 15.01 1.45
CA ILE A 141 -6.47 15.92 1.14
C ILE A 141 -5.89 17.24 0.69
N GLN A 142 -6.25 17.69 -0.51
CA GLN A 142 -5.91 19.02 -1.00
C GLN A 142 -7.11 19.95 -0.86
N ARG A 143 -6.91 21.09 -0.19
CA ARG A 143 -7.95 22.10 0.03
C ARG A 143 -7.55 23.45 -0.51
N CYS A 144 -8.50 24.11 -1.15
CA CYS A 144 -8.42 25.49 -1.56
C CYS A 144 -8.70 26.43 -0.39
N THR A 145 -7.90 27.50 -0.32
CA THR A 145 -8.07 28.55 0.70
C THR A 145 -9.05 29.66 0.29
N GLY A 146 -9.50 29.67 -0.97
CA GLY A 146 -10.29 30.77 -1.56
C GLY A 146 -11.65 30.39 -2.16
N CYS A 147 -12.02 29.11 -2.22
CA CYS A 147 -13.34 28.68 -2.70
C CYS A 147 -13.83 27.43 -1.95
N GLY A 148 -15.09 27.02 -2.20
CA GLY A 148 -15.72 25.86 -1.56
C GLY A 148 -15.11 24.50 -1.90
N GLY A 149 -14.19 24.41 -2.86
CA GLY A 149 -13.62 23.13 -3.32
C GLY A 149 -14.46 22.47 -4.41
N ALA A 150 -13.98 21.38 -5.01
CA ALA A 150 -14.70 20.58 -5.99
C ALA A 150 -15.64 19.53 -5.35
N TYR A 151 -15.41 19.19 -4.08
CA TYR A 151 -16.13 18.16 -3.36
C TYR A 151 -16.65 18.72 -2.04
N GLU A 152 -17.89 18.36 -1.71
CA GLU A 152 -18.51 18.66 -0.41
C GLU A 152 -18.86 17.34 0.28
N TRP A 153 -18.14 17.04 1.36
CA TRP A 153 -18.37 15.87 2.19
C TRP A 153 -18.47 16.32 3.66
N PRO A 154 -19.56 16.00 4.38
CA PRO A 154 -19.79 16.49 5.75
C PRO A 154 -18.66 16.20 6.74
N GLU A 155 -17.94 15.10 6.53
CA GLU A 155 -16.83 14.64 7.36
C GLU A 155 -15.52 15.42 7.14
N TYR A 156 -15.41 16.20 6.06
CA TYR A 156 -14.17 16.88 5.68
C TYR A 156 -14.30 18.42 5.65
N PRO A 157 -13.20 19.16 5.88
CA PRO A 157 -13.22 20.62 5.80
C PRO A 157 -13.55 21.12 4.39
N SER A 158 -14.16 22.30 4.31
CA SER A 158 -14.46 22.96 3.03
C SER A 158 -13.21 23.28 2.23
N GLY A 159 -13.39 23.48 0.91
CA GLY A 159 -12.31 23.78 0.00
C GLY A 159 -11.71 22.54 -0.66
N MET A 160 -12.16 21.32 -0.37
CA MET A 160 -11.57 20.10 -0.92
C MET A 160 -11.59 20.07 -2.45
N VAL A 161 -10.42 19.96 -3.08
CA VAL A 161 -10.26 19.85 -4.54
C VAL A 161 -9.71 18.51 -4.98
N ALA A 162 -9.12 17.73 -4.08
CA ALA A 162 -8.69 16.37 -4.33
C ALA A 162 -8.58 15.60 -3.00
N HIS A 163 -8.86 14.30 -3.07
CA HIS A 163 -8.67 13.32 -2.01
C HIS A 163 -8.16 12.02 -2.65
N ALA A 164 -7.24 11.35 -1.98
CA ALA A 164 -6.76 10.03 -2.40
C ALA A 164 -6.04 9.30 -1.26
N ASP A 165 -6.15 7.97 -1.26
CA ASP A 165 -5.24 7.11 -0.49
C ASP A 165 -3.80 7.38 -0.88
N LEU A 166 -2.91 7.48 0.10
CA LEU A 166 -1.48 7.63 -0.11
C LEU A 166 -0.72 6.98 1.05
N PRO A 167 -0.04 5.85 0.85
CA PRO A 167 0.67 5.15 1.92
C PRO A 167 1.73 6.02 2.62
N PRO A 168 2.01 5.82 3.94
CA PRO A 168 2.99 6.60 4.70
C PRO A 168 4.39 6.63 4.12
N ALA A 169 4.81 5.59 3.39
CA ALA A 169 6.05 5.58 2.62
C ALA A 169 6.16 6.76 1.62
N ALA A 170 5.06 7.40 1.26
CA ALA A 170 5.07 8.60 0.44
C ALA A 170 5.62 9.84 1.17
N LEU A 171 5.66 9.82 2.50
CA LEU A 171 6.17 10.89 3.38
C LEU A 171 7.62 10.66 3.80
N GLU A 172 8.13 9.43 3.67
CA GLU A 172 9.50 9.08 4.08
C GLU A 172 10.55 9.91 3.33
N ASP A 173 11.43 10.55 4.10
CA ASP A 173 12.51 11.43 3.64
C ASP A 173 12.08 12.50 2.62
N ARG A 174 10.86 13.04 2.77
CA ARG A 174 10.30 14.04 1.85
C ARG A 174 9.69 15.23 2.56
N THR A 175 9.89 16.40 1.97
CA THR A 175 9.08 17.58 2.29
C THR A 175 7.62 17.37 1.87
N PRO A 176 6.64 18.09 2.45
CA PRO A 176 5.24 18.02 2.00
C PRO A 176 5.06 18.29 0.50
N GLN A 177 5.88 19.17 -0.09
CA GLN A 177 5.83 19.48 -1.52
C GLN A 177 6.35 18.32 -2.37
N GLU A 178 7.49 17.72 -1.99
CA GLU A 178 8.00 16.53 -2.68
C GLU A 178 7.04 15.34 -2.57
N MET A 179 6.44 15.14 -1.39
CA MET A 179 5.36 14.18 -1.18
C MET A 179 4.22 14.45 -2.15
N GLN A 180 3.72 15.68 -2.28
CA GLN A 180 2.63 16.00 -3.20
C GLN A 180 3.01 15.70 -4.66
N ARG A 181 4.20 16.11 -5.12
CA ARG A 181 4.64 15.82 -6.51
C ARG A 181 4.68 14.33 -6.80
N LYS A 182 5.37 13.55 -5.94
CA LYS A 182 5.58 12.12 -6.14
C LYS A 182 4.31 11.31 -5.86
N GLY A 183 3.56 11.69 -4.83
CA GLY A 183 2.25 11.16 -4.50
C GLY A 183 1.27 11.36 -5.64
N ASN A 184 1.18 12.56 -6.22
CA ASN A 184 0.36 12.82 -7.39
C ASN A 184 0.74 11.93 -8.59
N THR A 185 2.03 11.65 -8.81
CA THR A 185 2.45 10.68 -9.84
C THR A 185 1.94 9.27 -9.53
N TRP A 186 2.08 8.81 -8.29
CA TRP A 186 1.59 7.49 -7.86
C TRP A 186 0.06 7.38 -8.00
N ILE A 187 -0.68 8.37 -7.48
CA ILE A 187 -2.15 8.46 -7.54
C ILE A 187 -2.62 8.44 -9.00
N ARG A 188 -2.00 9.24 -9.87
CA ARG A 188 -2.37 9.27 -11.30
C ARG A 188 -2.13 7.93 -11.99
N ASN A 189 -0.98 7.29 -11.76
CA ASN A 189 -0.71 5.97 -12.36
C ASN A 189 -1.71 4.91 -11.89
N ARG A 190 -2.06 4.97 -10.59
CA ARG A 190 -3.08 4.12 -9.98
C ARG A 190 -4.46 4.35 -10.60
N LEU A 191 -4.87 5.61 -10.74
CA LEU A 191 -6.12 6.00 -11.41
C LEU A 191 -6.15 5.56 -12.88
N MET A 192 -5.05 5.71 -13.62
CA MET A 192 -4.98 5.22 -14.99
C MET A 192 -5.18 3.71 -15.07
N THR A 193 -4.67 2.95 -14.09
CA THR A 193 -4.87 1.49 -14.04
C THR A 193 -6.35 1.16 -13.80
N LEU A 194 -6.99 1.85 -12.85
CA LEU A 194 -8.44 1.76 -12.57
C LEU A 194 -9.29 2.07 -13.81
N LEU A 195 -9.00 3.18 -14.50
CA LEU A 195 -9.73 3.60 -15.70
C LEU A 195 -9.59 2.61 -16.87
N ASN A 196 -8.53 1.80 -16.88
CA ASN A 196 -8.34 0.72 -17.85
C ASN A 196 -8.96 -0.62 -17.40
N GLY A 197 -9.79 -0.63 -16.34
CA GLY A 197 -10.52 -1.81 -15.87
C GLY A 197 -9.65 -2.81 -15.11
N VAL A 198 -8.50 -2.37 -14.57
CA VAL A 198 -7.58 -3.21 -13.80
C VAL A 198 -7.41 -2.64 -12.40
N CYS A 199 -7.51 -3.50 -11.39
CA CYS A 199 -7.22 -3.12 -10.01
C CYS A 199 -5.71 -2.89 -9.83
N PRO A 200 -5.27 -1.69 -9.40
CA PRO A 200 -3.86 -1.40 -9.18
C PRO A 200 -3.24 -2.19 -8.02
N ASP A 201 -4.04 -2.73 -7.09
CA ASP A 201 -3.52 -3.59 -6.03
C ASP A 201 -3.41 -5.04 -6.49
N CYS A 202 -4.53 -5.66 -6.88
CA CYS A 202 -4.60 -7.10 -7.10
C CYS A 202 -4.51 -7.51 -8.58
N ALA A 203 -4.43 -6.56 -9.51
CA ALA A 203 -4.53 -6.78 -10.97
C ALA A 203 -5.84 -7.47 -11.42
N GLY A 204 -6.83 -7.53 -10.53
CA GLY A 204 -8.16 -8.06 -10.82
C GLY A 204 -8.96 -7.15 -11.77
N ARG A 205 -10.02 -7.69 -12.34
CA ARG A 205 -10.92 -6.94 -13.22
C ARG A 205 -11.74 -5.93 -12.41
N ILE A 206 -11.88 -4.73 -12.95
CA ILE A 206 -12.78 -3.69 -12.43
C ILE A 206 -13.89 -3.38 -13.43
N THR A 207 -15.06 -3.09 -12.90
CA THR A 207 -16.19 -2.53 -13.63
C THR A 207 -16.50 -1.17 -13.03
N THR A 208 -16.64 -0.14 -13.86
CA THR A 208 -16.95 1.23 -13.43
C THR A 208 -18.40 1.55 -13.75
N THR A 209 -19.14 2.05 -12.78
CA THR A 209 -20.47 2.64 -12.96
C THR A 209 -20.42 4.10 -12.58
N THR A 210 -21.08 4.95 -13.35
CA THR A 210 -21.22 6.37 -13.04
C THR A 210 -22.59 6.60 -12.45
N HIS A 211 -22.62 7.23 -11.28
CA HIS A 211 -23.84 7.68 -10.63
C HIS A 211 -23.94 9.19 -10.81
N VAL A 212 -25.02 9.63 -11.43
CA VAL A 212 -25.35 11.05 -11.56
C VAL A 212 -26.42 11.34 -10.51
N CYS A 213 -26.31 12.44 -9.78
CA CYS A 213 -27.34 12.83 -8.82
C CYS A 213 -28.66 13.05 -9.57
N GLU A 214 -29.76 12.49 -9.04
CA GLU A 214 -31.09 12.63 -9.67
C GLU A 214 -31.57 14.10 -9.66
N ASP A 215 -31.14 14.87 -8.66
CA ASP A 215 -31.51 16.28 -8.45
C ASP A 215 -30.31 17.24 -8.61
N HIS A 216 -29.40 16.98 -9.55
CA HIS A 216 -28.25 17.86 -9.76
C HIS A 216 -28.68 19.23 -10.35
N ASP A 217 -28.63 20.29 -9.55
CA ASP A 217 -28.90 21.65 -10.00
C ASP A 217 -27.64 22.20 -10.71
N VAL A 218 -27.59 22.05 -12.05
CA VAL A 218 -26.45 22.49 -12.86
C VAL A 218 -26.44 24.03 -12.88
N PRO A 219 -25.38 24.70 -12.42
CA PRO A 219 -25.24 26.13 -12.64
C PRO A 219 -25.20 26.43 -14.14
N GLU A 220 -25.99 27.40 -14.63
CA GLU A 220 -26.00 27.78 -16.04
C GLU A 220 -24.59 27.98 -16.60
N GLY A 221 -24.22 27.20 -17.62
CA GLY A 221 -22.94 27.30 -18.33
C GLY A 221 -21.84 26.32 -17.93
N ALA A 222 -22.09 25.38 -17.01
CA ALA A 222 -21.17 24.25 -16.77
C ALA A 222 -21.43 23.12 -17.79
N VAL A 223 -20.38 22.69 -18.50
CA VAL A 223 -20.39 21.54 -19.43
C VAL A 223 -20.00 20.26 -18.68
#